data_AF-A0A7Z9IKM8-F1
#
_entry.id   AF-A0A7Z9IKM8-F1
#
_cell.length_a   1.000
_cell.length_b   1.000
_cell.length_c   1.000
_cell.angle_alpha   90.00
_cell.angle_beta   90.00
_cell.angle_gamma   90.00
#
_symmetry.space_group_name_H-M   'P 1'
#
loop_
_entity.id
_entity.type
_entity.pdbx_description
1 polymer ?
#
loop_
_entity_poly.entity_id
_entity_poly.type
_entity_poly.pdbx_seq_one_letter_code
_entity_poly.pdbx_strand_id
1 'polypeptide(L)'
;MFKRSILIVSILLSAVGNSVIAQQRGLLTPNMALDVMSGSIADVTSDGRWVAVTVQARRDRTDVDHMRFGDPTYVSPASTRILLIETTSGDQEWLYEGPVQARELTWSPDGTQLGYFLMVGGQYQLRVYDVGSGNTRSVSLRTTKDISSNSPLVWAPDGSSVLLTLRAEGWAEEAQQAFAVMTSGPVVVQDSRNDFLAWDRVRNLANRQVPAVVSVSSGSVEEILPEADVQ
;
A
#
# COMPACT_ATOMS: atom_id res chain seq x y z
N MET A 1 39.69 -9.60 -82.18
CA MET A 1 40.86 -9.93 -81.35
C MET A 1 40.54 -9.48 -79.93
N PHE A 2 40.23 -10.44 -79.05
CA PHE A 2 39.87 -10.23 -77.64
C PHE A 2 41.09 -9.83 -76.81
N LYS A 3 40.92 -8.90 -75.85
CA LYS A 3 41.45 -9.06 -74.48
C LYS A 3 40.49 -8.45 -73.47
N ARG A 4 39.97 -9.33 -72.61
CA ARG A 4 39.18 -9.04 -71.41
C ARG A 4 40.14 -8.60 -70.30
N SER A 5 39.81 -7.54 -69.58
CA SER A 5 40.46 -7.21 -68.32
C SER A 5 39.41 -7.17 -67.22
N ILE A 6 39.55 -8.11 -66.30
CA ILE A 6 38.73 -8.36 -65.11
C ILE A 6 39.10 -7.32 -64.06
N LEU A 7 38.12 -6.57 -63.55
CA LEU A 7 38.32 -5.71 -62.38
C LEU A 7 37.93 -6.52 -61.13
N ILE A 8 38.90 -6.74 -60.24
CA ILE A 8 38.72 -7.42 -58.96
C ILE A 8 38.13 -6.41 -57.98
N VAL A 9 36.95 -6.73 -57.44
CA VAL A 9 36.30 -5.98 -56.35
C VAL A 9 36.97 -6.37 -55.03
N SER A 10 37.63 -5.41 -54.38
CA SER A 10 38.14 -5.56 -53.02
C SER A 10 37.04 -5.22 -52.02
N ILE A 11 36.48 -6.23 -51.35
CA ILE A 11 35.57 -6.05 -50.21
C ILE A 11 36.43 -5.73 -49.00
N LEU A 12 36.42 -4.46 -48.56
CA LEU A 12 36.93 -4.05 -47.26
C LEU A 12 35.88 -4.43 -46.20
N LEU A 13 36.14 -5.53 -45.49
CA LEU A 13 35.37 -5.91 -44.31
C LEU A 13 35.83 -5.00 -43.14
N SER A 14 35.16 -3.87 -42.95
CA SER A 14 35.31 -3.08 -41.73
C SER A 14 34.62 -3.83 -40.60
N ALA A 15 35.41 -4.57 -39.81
CA ALA A 15 34.97 -5.05 -38.51
C ALA A 15 34.71 -3.83 -37.62
N VAL A 16 33.45 -3.42 -37.54
CA VAL A 16 32.99 -2.50 -36.49
C VAL A 16 33.14 -3.29 -35.19
N GLY A 17 34.26 -3.08 -34.52
CA GLY A 17 34.46 -3.58 -33.16
C GLY A 17 33.31 -3.05 -32.33
N ASN A 18 32.46 -3.96 -31.85
CA ASN A 18 31.51 -3.65 -30.79
C ASN A 18 32.32 -3.03 -29.66
N SER A 19 32.21 -1.71 -29.53
CA SER A 19 32.72 -1.03 -28.35
C SER A 19 31.87 -1.57 -27.21
N VAL A 20 32.46 -2.49 -26.44
CA VAL A 20 31.90 -2.86 -25.14
C VAL A 20 31.90 -1.56 -24.37
N ILE A 21 30.73 -0.94 -24.25
CA ILE A 21 30.52 0.10 -23.25
C ILE A 21 30.72 -0.65 -21.94
N ALA A 22 31.93 -0.55 -21.39
CA ALA A 22 32.19 -0.97 -20.03
C ALA A 22 31.18 -0.19 -19.20
N GLN A 23 30.15 -0.89 -18.71
CA GLN A 23 29.19 -0.30 -17.81
C GLN A 23 30.01 0.20 -16.64
N GLN A 24 30.17 1.51 -16.53
CA GLN A 24 30.86 2.15 -15.42
C GLN A 24 29.93 1.98 -14.21
N ARG A 25 29.85 0.74 -13.70
CA ARG A 25 29.16 0.42 -12.46
C ARG A 25 30.02 1.05 -11.38
N GLY A 26 29.69 2.29 -11.02
CA GLY A 26 30.18 2.88 -9.79
C GLY A 26 30.01 1.87 -8.66
N LEU A 27 30.97 1.82 -7.74
CA LEU A 27 30.89 0.95 -6.58
C LEU A 27 29.54 1.19 -5.88
N LEU A 28 28.86 0.11 -5.48
CA LEU A 28 27.67 0.20 -4.65
C LEU A 28 28.01 1.02 -3.39
N THR A 29 27.37 2.17 -3.23
CA THR A 29 27.53 2.99 -2.03
C THR A 29 26.41 2.69 -1.03
N PRO A 30 26.63 2.91 0.28
CA PRO A 30 25.56 2.80 1.28
C PRO A 30 24.35 3.68 0.93
N ASN A 31 24.58 4.86 0.35
CA ASN A 31 23.49 5.76 -0.04
C ASN A 31 22.65 5.16 -1.20
N MET A 32 23.30 4.58 -2.21
CA MET A 32 22.59 3.88 -3.29
C MET A 32 21.82 2.65 -2.78
N ALA A 33 22.33 1.96 -1.76
CA ALA A 33 21.62 0.82 -1.16
C ALA A 33 20.30 1.22 -0.49
N LEU A 34 20.12 2.47 -0.08
CA LEU A 34 18.86 2.98 0.47
C LEU A 34 17.80 3.24 -0.60
N ASP A 35 18.23 3.46 -1.84
CA ASP A 35 17.37 3.82 -2.97
C ASP A 35 17.03 2.59 -3.84
N VAL A 36 17.53 1.40 -3.48
CA VAL A 36 17.13 0.14 -4.11
C VAL A 36 15.64 -0.10 -3.84
N MET A 37 14.89 -0.19 -4.93
CA MET A 37 13.45 -0.43 -4.90
C MET A 37 13.14 -1.91 -4.94
N SER A 38 12.23 -2.34 -4.08
CA SER A 38 11.67 -3.69 -4.05
C SER A 38 10.19 -3.61 -4.40
N GLY A 39 9.77 -4.42 -5.38
CA GLY A 39 8.36 -4.58 -5.75
C GLY A 39 7.76 -5.79 -5.04
N SER A 40 6.51 -5.67 -4.60
CA SER A 40 5.67 -6.80 -4.16
C SER A 40 4.32 -6.71 -4.85
N ILE A 41 3.83 -7.85 -5.36
CA ILE A 41 2.47 -7.97 -5.87
C ILE A 41 1.54 -7.72 -4.69
N ALA A 42 0.63 -6.76 -4.84
CA ALA A 42 -0.41 -6.47 -3.86
C ALA A 42 -1.67 -7.26 -4.18
N ASP A 43 -2.10 -7.23 -5.44
CA ASP A 43 -3.23 -8.03 -5.92
C ASP A 43 -3.18 -8.20 -7.45
N VAL A 44 -3.92 -9.19 -7.97
CA VAL A 44 -4.05 -9.50 -9.39
C VAL A 44 -5.53 -9.68 -9.73
N THR A 45 -5.98 -9.17 -10.87
CA THR A 45 -7.35 -9.39 -11.33
C THR A 45 -7.63 -10.88 -11.55
N SER A 46 -8.89 -11.28 -11.43
CA SER A 46 -9.31 -12.68 -11.55
C SER A 46 -8.96 -13.33 -12.89
N ASP A 47 -8.91 -12.55 -13.96
CA ASP A 47 -8.49 -12.94 -15.30
C ASP A 47 -6.96 -12.86 -15.53
N GLY A 48 -6.20 -12.37 -14.55
CA GLY A 48 -4.75 -12.20 -14.63
C GLY A 48 -4.30 -11.01 -15.47
N ARG A 49 -5.21 -10.17 -15.97
CA ARG A 49 -4.91 -9.08 -16.90
C ARG A 49 -4.18 -7.90 -16.25
N TRP A 50 -4.52 -7.57 -15.01
CA TRP A 50 -3.90 -6.46 -14.29
C TRP A 50 -3.25 -6.93 -13.00
N VAL A 51 -2.06 -6.40 -12.75
CA VAL A 51 -1.31 -6.60 -11.50
C VAL A 51 -1.12 -5.25 -10.84
N ALA A 52 -1.54 -5.13 -9.57
CA ALA A 52 -1.19 -4.02 -8.72
C ALA A 52 0.07 -4.38 -7.95
N VAL A 53 1.13 -3.57 -8.07
CA VAL A 53 2.42 -3.78 -7.41
C VAL A 53 2.71 -2.60 -6.50
N THR A 54 3.09 -2.90 -5.26
CA THR A 54 3.66 -1.91 -4.35
C THR A 54 5.17 -1.88 -4.51
N VAL A 55 5.74 -0.69 -4.64
CA VAL A 55 7.17 -0.49 -4.87
C VAL A 55 7.72 0.44 -3.79
N GLN A 56 8.63 -0.09 -2.97
CA GLN A 56 9.19 0.64 -1.83
C GLN A 56 10.72 0.66 -1.91
N ALA A 57 11.31 1.81 -1.64
CA ALA A 57 12.72 1.93 -1.31
C ALA A 57 12.93 1.82 0.20
N ARG A 58 14.14 1.46 0.64
CA ARG A 58 14.46 1.44 2.09
C ARG A 58 14.33 2.83 2.73
N ARG A 59 14.64 3.88 1.95
CA ARG A 59 14.49 5.28 2.38
C ARG A 59 13.06 5.65 2.75
N ASP A 60 12.06 5.00 2.14
CA ASP A 60 10.63 5.32 2.31
C ASP A 60 10.08 4.92 3.71
N ARG A 61 10.91 4.35 4.60
CA ARG A 61 10.53 3.84 5.93
C ARG A 61 11.35 4.43 7.09
N THR A 62 11.85 5.65 6.94
CA THR A 62 12.83 6.23 7.89
C THR A 62 12.24 7.14 8.97
N ASP A 63 11.02 7.66 8.78
CA ASP A 63 10.40 8.64 9.69
C ASP A 63 9.55 8.00 10.80
N VAL A 64 9.98 6.83 11.32
CA VAL A 64 9.23 6.10 12.35
C VAL A 64 9.50 6.72 13.72
N ASP A 65 8.45 7.19 14.39
CA ASP A 65 8.49 7.54 15.81
C ASP A 65 8.47 6.26 16.68
N HIS A 66 9.64 5.89 17.19
CA HIS A 66 9.79 4.71 18.03
C HIS A 66 9.21 4.88 19.44
N MET A 67 8.94 6.11 19.90
CA MET A 67 8.35 6.36 21.23
C MET A 67 6.86 6.02 21.26
N ARG A 68 6.23 5.91 20.09
CA ARG A 68 4.81 5.55 19.95
C ARG A 68 4.59 4.06 19.66
N PHE A 69 5.61 3.21 19.80
CA PHE A 69 5.38 1.77 19.69
C PHE A 69 4.42 1.27 20.77
N GLY A 70 3.39 0.55 20.33
CA GLY A 70 2.32 0.08 21.21
C GLY A 70 1.17 1.07 21.42
N ASP A 71 1.27 2.30 20.90
CA ASP A 71 0.15 3.23 20.83
C ASP A 71 -0.83 2.75 19.75
N PRO A 72 -2.07 2.35 20.08
CA PRO A 72 -3.03 1.86 19.10
C PRO A 72 -3.38 2.90 18.03
N THR A 73 -3.27 4.18 18.36
CA THR A 73 -3.59 5.30 17.46
C THR A 73 -2.44 5.67 16.54
N TYR A 74 -1.26 5.09 16.75
CA TYR A 74 -0.09 5.37 15.93
C TYR A 74 -0.04 4.45 14.71
N VAL A 75 -0.03 5.07 13.54
CA VAL A 75 0.24 4.38 12.27
C VAL A 75 1.64 4.75 11.84
N SER A 76 2.54 3.78 11.83
CA SER A 76 3.90 3.99 11.34
C SER A 76 3.85 4.45 9.88
N PRO A 77 4.53 5.56 9.52
CA PRO A 77 4.59 5.99 8.13
C PRO A 77 5.29 4.91 7.31
N ALA A 78 4.62 4.47 6.27
CA ALA A 78 5.15 3.51 5.30
C ALA A 78 4.68 3.96 3.91
N SER A 79 5.52 4.76 3.26
CA SER A 79 5.20 5.24 1.92
C SER A 79 5.52 4.18 0.88
N THR A 80 4.73 4.12 -0.19
CA THR A 80 4.86 3.18 -1.28
C THR A 80 4.48 3.85 -2.58
N ARG A 81 5.12 3.43 -3.67
CA ARG A 81 4.64 3.73 -5.02
C ARG A 81 3.73 2.60 -5.46
N ILE A 82 2.69 2.93 -6.22
CA ILE A 82 1.74 1.95 -6.74
C ILE A 82 1.92 1.90 -8.24
N LEU A 83 2.33 0.73 -8.74
CA LEU A 83 2.51 0.44 -10.16
C LEU A 83 1.38 -0.48 -10.61
N LEU A 84 0.71 -0.10 -11.68
CA LEU A 84 -0.24 -0.96 -12.38
C LEU A 84 0.45 -1.53 -13.62
N ILE A 85 0.32 -2.84 -13.82
CA ILE A 85 0.90 -3.55 -14.96
C ILE A 85 -0.22 -4.28 -15.69
N GLU A 86 -0.39 -3.98 -16.98
CA GLU A 86 -1.21 -4.77 -17.90
C GLU A 86 -0.36 -5.94 -18.41
N THR A 87 -0.77 -7.17 -18.13
CA THR A 87 0.07 -8.36 -18.31
C THR A 87 0.18 -8.85 -19.75
N THR A 88 -0.74 -8.42 -20.63
CA THR A 88 -0.80 -8.84 -22.02
C THR A 88 0.06 -7.96 -22.90
N SER A 89 -0.04 -6.63 -22.77
CA SER A 89 0.79 -5.67 -23.49
C SER A 89 2.13 -5.41 -22.81
N GLY A 90 2.17 -5.59 -21.47
CA GLY A 90 3.31 -5.18 -20.64
C GLY A 90 3.33 -3.69 -20.33
N ASP A 91 2.25 -2.96 -20.65
CA ASP A 91 2.12 -1.54 -20.33
C ASP A 91 2.10 -1.33 -18.81
N GLN A 92 2.71 -0.23 -18.37
CA GLN A 92 2.87 0.08 -16.97
C GLN A 92 2.56 1.54 -16.69
N GLU A 93 1.89 1.81 -15.59
CA GLU A 93 1.65 3.16 -15.13
C GLU A 93 1.78 3.29 -13.61
N TRP A 94 2.30 4.42 -13.17
CA TRP A 94 2.30 4.79 -11.77
C TRP A 94 0.97 5.44 -11.44
N LEU A 95 0.26 4.89 -10.44
CA LEU A 95 -1.02 5.43 -9.99
C LEU A 95 -0.88 6.84 -9.37
N TYR A 96 0.32 7.15 -8.86
CA TYR A 96 0.71 8.45 -8.33
C TYR A 96 2.12 8.80 -8.78
N GLU A 97 2.41 10.10 -8.96
CA GLU A 97 3.74 10.58 -9.38
C GLU A 97 4.84 10.27 -8.35
N GLY A 98 4.48 10.08 -7.08
CA GLY A 98 5.41 9.88 -5.98
C GLY A 98 4.94 8.84 -4.96
N PRO A 99 5.78 8.55 -3.95
CA PRO A 99 5.40 7.64 -2.88
C PRO A 99 4.26 8.23 -2.03
N VAL A 100 3.29 7.39 -1.71
CA VAL A 100 2.11 7.73 -0.90
C VAL A 100 1.95 6.72 0.23
N GLN A 101 1.29 7.10 1.31
CA GLN A 101 0.92 6.15 2.36
C GLN A 101 -0.38 5.44 1.97
N ALA A 102 -0.24 4.29 1.34
CA ALA A 102 -1.36 3.47 0.89
C ALA A 102 -1.21 2.02 1.33
N ARG A 103 -2.33 1.33 1.53
CA ARG A 103 -2.40 -0.08 1.93
C ARG A 103 -3.68 -0.75 1.48
N GLU A 104 -3.74 -2.08 1.64
CA GLU A 104 -4.90 -2.93 1.29
C GLU A 104 -5.38 -2.70 -0.14
N LEU A 105 -4.48 -2.84 -1.12
CA LEU A 105 -4.86 -2.73 -2.53
C LEU A 105 -5.56 -4.03 -2.95
N THR A 106 -6.80 -3.93 -3.43
CA THR A 106 -7.56 -5.09 -3.91
C THR A 106 -8.41 -4.77 -5.13
N TRP A 107 -8.37 -5.65 -6.12
CA TRP A 107 -9.18 -5.57 -7.32
C TRP A 107 -10.63 -5.95 -7.04
N SER A 108 -11.56 -5.27 -7.69
CA SER A 108 -12.94 -5.71 -7.78
C SER A 108 -13.01 -7.07 -8.50
N PRO A 109 -14.04 -7.90 -8.24
CA PRO A 109 -14.11 -9.25 -8.82
C PRO A 109 -14.13 -9.26 -10.35
N ASP A 110 -14.68 -8.22 -10.97
CA ASP A 110 -14.73 -8.00 -12.41
C ASP A 110 -13.45 -7.38 -13.00
N GLY A 111 -12.47 -7.03 -12.15
CA GLY A 111 -11.19 -6.45 -12.53
C GLY A 111 -11.27 -5.02 -13.09
N THR A 112 -12.41 -4.34 -12.98
CA THR A 112 -12.58 -2.99 -13.55
C THR A 112 -12.16 -1.88 -12.59
N GLN A 113 -12.05 -2.19 -11.29
CA GLN A 113 -11.74 -1.23 -10.24
C GLN A 113 -10.69 -1.74 -9.27
N LEU A 114 -9.81 -0.86 -8.81
CA LEU A 114 -8.86 -1.13 -7.73
C LEU A 114 -9.24 -0.29 -6.51
N GLY A 115 -9.60 -0.96 -5.42
CA GLY A 115 -9.86 -0.34 -4.12
C GLY A 115 -8.59 -0.31 -3.29
N TYR A 116 -8.39 0.77 -2.52
CA TYR A 116 -7.28 0.87 -1.56
C TYR A 116 -7.54 1.95 -0.52
N PHE A 117 -6.83 1.87 0.61
CA PHE A 117 -6.83 2.93 1.61
C PHE A 117 -5.64 3.87 1.38
N LEU A 118 -5.92 5.17 1.31
CA LEU A 118 -4.93 6.22 1.22
C LEU A 118 -4.96 7.07 2.50
N MET A 119 -3.83 7.25 3.15
CA MET A 119 -3.73 8.15 4.31
C MET A 119 -3.64 9.61 3.84
N VAL A 120 -4.60 10.43 4.25
CA VAL A 120 -4.68 11.87 3.97
C VAL A 120 -5.05 12.58 5.26
N GLY A 121 -4.22 13.54 5.69
CA GLY A 121 -4.49 14.30 6.92
C GLY A 121 -4.50 13.45 8.20
N GLY A 122 -3.79 12.32 8.22
CA GLY A 122 -3.74 11.40 9.37
C GLY A 122 -4.87 10.38 9.43
N GLN A 123 -5.79 10.39 8.47
CA GLN A 123 -6.92 9.46 8.40
C GLN A 123 -6.87 8.65 7.10
N TYR A 124 -7.32 7.40 7.15
CA TYR A 124 -7.49 6.59 5.95
C TYR A 124 -8.76 6.96 5.20
N GLN A 125 -8.62 7.17 3.90
CA GLN A 125 -9.72 7.39 2.96
C GLN A 125 -9.79 6.20 2.00
N LEU A 126 -11.01 5.72 1.73
CA LEU A 126 -11.24 4.76 0.66
C LEU A 126 -11.07 5.46 -0.69
N ARG A 127 -10.17 4.93 -1.51
CA ARG A 127 -9.94 5.32 -2.90
C ARG A 127 -10.31 4.17 -3.81
N VAL A 128 -10.85 4.54 -4.97
CA VAL A 128 -11.20 3.59 -6.04
C VAL A 128 -10.62 4.15 -7.33
N TYR A 129 -9.71 3.39 -7.92
CA TYR A 129 -9.21 3.61 -9.26
C TYR A 129 -10.07 2.84 -10.26
N ASP A 130 -10.46 3.48 -11.35
CA ASP A 130 -11.24 2.90 -12.43
C ASP A 130 -10.35 2.68 -13.67
N VAL A 131 -10.23 1.42 -14.08
CA VAL A 131 -9.33 1.01 -15.18
C VAL A 131 -9.75 1.62 -16.52
N GLY A 132 -11.06 1.71 -16.77
CA GLY A 132 -11.58 2.18 -18.04
C GLY A 132 -11.30 3.66 -18.31
N SER A 133 -11.36 4.48 -17.25
CA SER A 133 -11.12 5.92 -17.33
C SER A 133 -9.70 6.34 -16.92
N GLY A 134 -8.93 5.48 -16.26
CA GLY A 134 -7.61 5.79 -15.72
C GLY A 134 -7.65 6.77 -14.54
N ASN A 135 -8.81 6.94 -13.91
CA ASN A 135 -9.01 7.95 -12.87
C ASN A 135 -9.23 7.32 -11.49
N THR A 136 -8.65 7.97 -10.48
CA THR A 136 -8.90 7.68 -9.07
C THR A 136 -9.92 8.65 -8.50
N ARG A 137 -10.92 8.12 -7.78
CA ARG A 137 -11.85 8.91 -6.97
C ARG A 137 -11.79 8.52 -5.50
N SER A 138 -12.17 9.45 -4.63
CA SER A 138 -12.41 9.18 -3.22
C SER A 138 -13.87 8.79 -2.99
N VAL A 139 -14.09 7.77 -2.16
CA VAL A 139 -15.43 7.41 -1.67
C VAL A 139 -15.63 8.13 -0.34
N SER A 140 -16.49 9.15 -0.33
CA SER A 140 -16.84 9.85 0.91
C SER A 140 -17.83 9.02 1.72
N LEU A 141 -17.32 8.29 2.72
CA LEU A 141 -18.15 7.50 3.63
C LEU A 141 -19.11 8.41 4.41
N ARG A 142 -20.38 8.04 4.45
CA ARG A 142 -21.45 8.75 5.18
C ARG A 142 -21.49 8.33 6.64
N THR A 143 -20.38 8.54 7.34
CA THR A 143 -20.21 8.27 8.78
C THR A 143 -19.19 9.23 9.37
N THR A 144 -19.25 9.44 10.67
CA THR A 144 -18.27 10.20 11.48
C THR A 144 -17.10 9.32 11.94
N LYS A 145 -17.23 8.00 11.81
CA LYS A 145 -16.23 7.02 12.25
C LYS A 145 -15.09 6.90 11.23
N ASP A 146 -13.87 6.78 11.74
CA ASP A 146 -12.68 6.61 10.91
C ASP A 146 -12.51 5.17 10.44
N ILE A 147 -11.97 4.98 9.23
CA ILE A 147 -11.53 3.66 8.76
C ILE A 147 -10.41 3.17 9.68
N SER A 148 -10.55 1.95 10.22
CA SER A 148 -9.55 1.37 11.10
C SER A 148 -8.20 1.24 10.42
N SER A 149 -7.11 1.53 11.14
CA SER A 149 -5.73 1.42 10.64
C SER A 149 -5.26 0.00 10.31
N ASN A 150 -5.98 -1.01 10.78
CA ASN A 150 -5.81 -2.43 10.44
C ASN A 150 -7.06 -2.99 9.75
N SER A 151 -7.92 -2.13 9.19
CA SER A 151 -9.08 -2.57 8.41
C SER A 151 -8.66 -3.46 7.25
N PRO A 152 -9.36 -4.58 6.99
CA PRO A 152 -9.32 -5.24 5.69
C PRO A 152 -10.06 -4.40 4.64
N LEU A 153 -9.88 -4.73 3.36
CA LEU A 153 -10.72 -4.23 2.28
C LEU A 153 -11.13 -5.42 1.41
N VAL A 154 -12.43 -5.73 1.35
CA VAL A 154 -12.93 -6.88 0.60
C VAL A 154 -14.11 -6.46 -0.25
N TRP A 155 -14.05 -6.70 -1.55
CA TRP A 155 -15.15 -6.39 -2.45
C TRP A 155 -16.31 -7.37 -2.29
N ALA A 156 -17.54 -6.84 -2.39
CA ALA A 156 -18.71 -7.66 -2.61
C ALA A 156 -18.61 -8.36 -3.99
N PRO A 157 -19.20 -9.55 -4.17
CA PRO A 157 -19.12 -10.29 -5.44
C PRO A 157 -19.64 -9.53 -6.66
N ASP A 158 -20.56 -8.58 -6.46
CA ASP A 158 -21.14 -7.74 -7.49
C ASP A 158 -20.31 -6.49 -7.81
N GLY A 159 -19.21 -6.24 -7.07
CA GLY A 159 -18.35 -5.07 -7.21
C GLY A 159 -18.98 -3.74 -6.78
N SER A 160 -20.20 -3.73 -6.22
CA SER A 160 -20.93 -2.49 -5.91
C SER A 160 -20.56 -1.87 -4.56
N SER A 161 -20.02 -2.70 -3.68
CA SER A 161 -19.75 -2.38 -2.27
C SER A 161 -18.49 -3.06 -1.78
N VAL A 162 -17.96 -2.59 -0.65
CA VAL A 162 -16.81 -3.18 0.02
C VAL A 162 -17.10 -3.40 1.50
N LEU A 163 -16.61 -4.51 2.06
CA LEU A 163 -16.47 -4.70 3.50
C LEU A 163 -15.17 -4.04 3.96
N LEU A 164 -15.27 -3.25 5.02
CA LEU A 164 -14.16 -2.67 5.75
C LEU A 164 -14.51 -2.60 7.24
N THR A 165 -13.61 -2.10 8.05
CA THR A 165 -13.87 -1.87 9.47
C THR A 165 -13.58 -0.42 9.86
N LEU A 166 -14.36 0.05 10.82
CA LEU A 166 -14.31 1.41 11.36
C LEU A 166 -13.86 1.38 12.82
N ARG A 167 -13.37 2.52 13.33
CA ARG A 167 -13.17 2.77 14.75
C ARG A 167 -14.42 3.38 15.35
N ALA A 168 -14.81 2.91 16.54
CA ALA A 168 -15.92 3.52 17.27
C ALA A 168 -15.60 4.98 17.64
N GLU A 169 -16.63 5.79 17.83
CA GLU A 169 -16.46 7.16 18.31
C GLU A 169 -15.79 7.16 19.69
N GLY A 170 -14.87 8.09 19.93
CA GLY A 170 -14.12 8.17 21.19
C GLY A 170 -13.00 7.14 21.36
N TRP A 171 -12.90 6.13 20.47
CA TRP A 171 -11.86 5.10 20.55
C TRP A 171 -10.44 5.68 20.60
N ALA A 172 -10.15 6.69 19.78
CA ALA A 172 -8.81 7.29 19.72
C ALA A 172 -8.44 7.98 21.04
N GLU A 173 -9.39 8.66 21.67
CA GLU A 173 -9.18 9.31 22.96
C GLU A 173 -8.96 8.26 24.07
N GLU A 174 -9.80 7.21 24.10
CA GLU A 174 -9.64 6.08 25.03
C GLU A 174 -8.25 5.43 24.89
N ALA A 175 -7.83 5.13 23.65
CA ALA A 175 -6.56 4.51 23.35
C ALA A 175 -5.36 5.39 23.73
N GLN A 176 -5.41 6.69 23.44
CA GLN A 176 -4.35 7.63 23.81
C GLN A 176 -4.23 7.77 25.33
N GLN A 177 -5.35 7.87 26.05
CA GLN A 177 -5.35 7.93 27.51
C GLN A 177 -4.76 6.65 28.12
N ALA A 178 -5.17 5.48 27.62
CA ALA A 178 -4.65 4.20 28.10
C ALA A 178 -3.14 4.04 27.83
N PHE A 179 -2.66 4.49 26.67
CA PHE A 179 -1.24 4.49 26.33
C PHE A 179 -0.44 5.48 27.21
N ALA A 180 -0.96 6.68 27.45
CA ALA A 180 -0.31 7.69 28.29
C ALA A 180 -0.14 7.22 29.74
N VAL A 181 -1.16 6.56 30.30
CA VAL A 181 -1.10 5.97 31.65
C VAL A 181 0.02 4.93 31.74
N MET A 182 0.21 4.11 30.69
CA MET A 182 1.26 3.09 30.67
C MET A 182 2.68 3.67 30.55
N THR A 183 2.84 4.72 29.76
CA THR A 183 4.17 5.24 29.39
C THR A 183 4.67 6.37 30.27
N SER A 184 3.75 7.14 30.88
CA SER A 184 4.08 8.35 31.65
C SER A 184 3.58 8.29 33.10
N GLY A 185 2.81 7.27 33.48
CA GLY A 185 2.33 7.08 34.85
C GLY A 185 3.45 6.78 35.85
N PRO A 186 3.18 6.87 37.17
CA PRO A 186 4.12 6.39 38.19
C PRO A 186 4.44 4.91 37.94
N VAL A 187 5.63 4.45 38.35
CA VAL A 187 6.04 3.03 38.19
C VAL A 187 4.91 2.11 38.66
N VAL A 188 4.20 1.52 37.71
CA VAL A 188 3.08 0.63 38.00
C VAL A 188 3.67 -0.73 38.34
N VAL A 189 3.63 -1.11 39.62
CA VAL A 189 3.92 -2.49 40.02
C VAL A 189 2.83 -3.37 39.41
N GLN A 190 3.20 -4.15 38.41
CA GLN A 190 2.29 -5.08 37.76
C GLN A 190 2.00 -6.24 38.72
N ASP A 191 0.72 -6.45 39.05
CA ASP A 191 0.30 -7.59 39.85
C ASP A 191 -0.29 -8.65 38.92
N SER A 192 0.38 -9.79 38.83
CA SER A 192 -0.06 -10.93 38.01
C SER A 192 -1.34 -11.60 38.52
N ARG A 193 -1.89 -11.14 39.65
CA ARG A 193 -3.19 -11.58 40.20
C ARG A 193 -4.37 -10.74 39.70
N ASN A 194 -4.12 -9.63 39.01
CA ASN A 194 -5.18 -8.86 38.36
C ASN A 194 -5.54 -9.50 37.02
N ASP A 195 -6.82 -9.38 36.64
CA ASP A 195 -7.39 -10.04 35.46
C ASP A 195 -6.74 -9.65 34.12
N PHE A 196 -5.97 -8.55 34.07
CA PHE A 196 -5.26 -8.08 32.88
C PHE A 196 -4.07 -7.20 33.25
N LEU A 197 -2.95 -7.36 32.53
CA LEU A 197 -1.84 -6.42 32.59
C LEU A 197 -2.22 -5.13 31.83
N ALA A 198 -1.64 -4.00 32.21
CA ALA A 198 -1.97 -2.72 31.58
C ALA A 198 -1.69 -2.70 30.06
N TRP A 199 -0.71 -3.47 29.59
CA TRP A 199 -0.35 -3.59 28.18
C TRP A 199 -1.33 -4.46 27.37
N ASP A 200 -1.92 -5.49 27.99
CA ASP A 200 -2.98 -6.29 27.36
C ASP A 200 -4.21 -5.43 27.07
N ARG A 201 -4.59 -4.55 28.01
CA ARG A 201 -5.68 -3.59 27.81
C ARG A 201 -5.45 -2.72 26.57
N VAL A 202 -4.28 -2.09 26.47
CA VAL A 202 -3.95 -1.20 25.33
C VAL A 202 -3.88 -1.99 24.03
N ARG A 203 -3.32 -3.20 24.06
CA ARG A 203 -3.30 -4.09 22.90
C ARG A 203 -4.71 -4.47 22.43
N ASN A 204 -5.63 -4.76 23.35
CA ASN A 204 -7.00 -5.11 23.01
C ASN A 204 -7.76 -3.93 22.39
N LEU A 205 -7.47 -2.69 22.81
CA LEU A 205 -8.03 -1.51 22.14
C LEU A 205 -7.64 -1.47 20.65
N ALA A 206 -6.45 -1.91 20.27
CA ALA A 206 -6.06 -1.98 18.86
C ALA A 206 -6.92 -2.95 18.03
N ASN A 207 -7.53 -3.97 18.66
CA ASN A 207 -8.32 -5.00 18.00
C ASN A 207 -9.81 -4.64 17.85
N ARG A 208 -10.32 -3.73 18.69
CA ARG A 208 -11.72 -3.27 18.67
C ARG A 208 -12.07 -2.53 17.39
N GLN A 209 -12.99 -3.10 16.62
CA GLN A 209 -13.38 -2.62 15.30
C GLN A 209 -14.89 -2.78 15.09
N VAL A 210 -15.46 -1.96 14.22
CA VAL A 210 -16.86 -2.02 13.78
C VAL A 210 -16.90 -2.46 12.32
N PRO A 211 -17.26 -3.73 12.01
CA PRO A 211 -17.41 -4.20 10.64
C PRO A 211 -18.54 -3.47 9.92
N ALA A 212 -18.26 -2.99 8.72
CA ALA A 212 -19.23 -2.24 7.91
C ALA A 212 -19.12 -2.58 6.43
N VAL A 213 -20.26 -2.54 5.74
CA VAL A 213 -20.35 -2.56 4.28
C VAL A 213 -20.53 -1.14 3.79
N VAL A 214 -19.73 -0.75 2.79
CA VAL A 214 -19.74 0.60 2.21
C VAL A 214 -20.08 0.50 0.73
N SER A 215 -21.11 1.23 0.31
CA SER A 215 -21.43 1.41 -1.11
C SER A 215 -20.36 2.25 -1.79
N VAL A 216 -19.77 1.72 -2.85
CA VAL A 216 -18.66 2.36 -3.56
C VAL A 216 -19.13 3.56 -4.38
N SER A 217 -20.39 3.58 -4.82
CA SER A 217 -20.96 4.69 -5.59
C SER A 217 -21.50 5.82 -4.72
N SER A 218 -22.19 5.49 -3.62
CA SER A 218 -22.91 6.47 -2.80
C SER A 218 -22.19 6.85 -1.50
N GLY A 219 -21.22 6.03 -1.07
CA GLY A 219 -20.58 6.16 0.23
C GLY A 219 -21.48 5.83 1.41
N SER A 220 -22.68 5.26 1.20
CA SER A 220 -23.52 4.79 2.30
C SER A 220 -22.81 3.72 3.11
N VAL A 221 -22.94 3.77 4.43
CA VAL A 221 -22.30 2.86 5.38
C VAL A 221 -23.39 2.07 6.10
N GLU A 222 -23.26 0.74 6.10
CA GLU A 222 -24.09 -0.17 6.88
C GLU A 222 -23.18 -0.93 7.87
N GLU A 223 -23.37 -0.70 9.16
CA GLU A 223 -22.66 -1.43 10.22
C GLU A 223 -23.30 -2.81 10.39
N ILE A 224 -22.51 -3.87 10.17
CA ILE A 224 -23.01 -5.24 10.15
C ILE A 224 -23.05 -5.85 11.54
N LEU A 225 -22.11 -5.42 12.40
CA LEU A 225 -21.97 -5.87 13.77
C LEU A 225 -21.62 -4.69 14.69
N PRO A 226 -21.99 -4.76 15.98
CA PRO A 226 -21.45 -3.81 16.97
C PRO A 226 -19.93 -3.95 17.06
N GLU A 227 -19.29 -3.01 17.75
CA GLU A 227 -17.86 -3.08 18.01
C GLU A 227 -17.48 -4.41 18.69
N ALA A 228 -16.46 -5.06 18.13
CA ALA A 228 -15.96 -6.33 18.63
C ALA A 228 -14.44 -6.43 18.43
N ASP A 229 -13.80 -7.35 19.15
CA ASP A 229 -12.41 -7.72 18.90
C ASP A 229 -12.33 -8.53 17.61
N VAL A 230 -11.69 -7.95 16.59
CA VAL A 230 -11.44 -8.63 15.31
C VAL A 230 -10.00 -9.13 15.35
N GLN A 231 -9.82 -10.44 15.54
CA GLN A 231 -8.53 -11.15 15.50
C GLN A 231 -8.27 -11.77 14.13
#